data_AF-A0A917HXF3-F1
#
_entry.id   AF-A0A917HXF3-F1
#
_cell.length_a   1.000
_cell.length_b   1.000
_cell.length_c   1.000
_cell.angle_alpha   90.00
_cell.angle_beta   90.00
_cell.angle_gamma   90.00
#
_symmetry.space_group_name_H-M   'P 1'
#
loop_
_entity.id
_entity.type
_entity.pdbx_description
1 polymer ?
#
loop_
_entity_poly.entity_id
_entity_poly.type
_entity_poly.pdbx_seq_one_letter_code
_entity_poly.pdbx_strand_id
1 'polypeptide(L)'
;MKTAELLKKLLVKLPSVVMAVIFIQNGLTKVFNSGQLDKVIKNQTVLILVGVLLLIATCLFLFQKTLLIGTVFLSLYMCFIVCVHLYKGKPIEVTALIIVATIFAAYLRKPELFYQDKLNTQNH
;
A
#
# COMPACT_ATOMS: atom_id res chain seq x y z
N MET A 1 -29.14 -6.49 -14.29
CA MET A 1 -28.66 -5.22 -13.68
C MET A 1 -27.96 -5.42 -12.33
N LYS A 2 -28.56 -6.10 -11.33
CA LYS A 2 -27.97 -6.28 -9.98
C LYS A 2 -26.62 -7.02 -9.95
N THR A 3 -26.41 -8.00 -10.83
CA THR A 3 -25.16 -8.78 -10.96
C THR A 3 -23.99 -7.96 -11.51
N ALA A 4 -24.25 -7.12 -12.52
CA ALA A 4 -23.23 -6.25 -13.12
C ALA A 4 -22.70 -5.20 -12.13
N GLU A 5 -23.59 -4.63 -11.31
CA GLU A 5 -23.22 -3.69 -10.24
C GLU A 5 -22.37 -4.34 -9.15
N LEU A 6 -22.69 -5.57 -8.75
CA LEU A 6 -21.88 -6.33 -7.79
C LEU A 6 -20.49 -6.66 -8.37
N LEU A 7 -20.45 -7.09 -9.63
CA LEU A 7 -19.20 -7.40 -10.33
C LEU A 7 -18.28 -6.17 -10.42
N LYS A 8 -18.85 -5.00 -10.78
CA LYS A 8 -18.10 -3.74 -10.83
C LYS A 8 -17.52 -3.36 -9.46
N LYS A 9 -18.32 -3.43 -8.40
CA LYS A 9 -17.85 -3.15 -7.03
C LYS A 9 -16.74 -4.10 -6.58
N LEU A 10 -16.83 -5.37 -6.96
CA LEU A 10 -15.80 -6.37 -6.66
C LEU A 10 -14.50 -6.06 -7.41
N LEU A 11 -14.58 -5.82 -8.73
CA LEU A 11 -13.44 -5.53 -9.59
C LEU A 11 -12.67 -4.29 -9.12
N VAL A 12 -13.38 -3.23 -8.69
CA VAL A 12 -12.75 -2.01 -8.17
C VAL A 12 -11.99 -2.25 -6.86
N LYS A 13 -12.47 -3.17 -6.01
CA LYS A 13 -11.83 -3.48 -4.72
C LYS A 13 -10.72 -4.52 -4.83
N LEU A 14 -10.72 -5.34 -5.87
CA LEU A 14 -9.79 -6.46 -6.05
C LEU A 14 -8.32 -6.02 -5.99
N PRO A 15 -7.87 -4.93 -6.64
CA PRO A 15 -6.50 -4.44 -6.50
C PRO A 15 -6.12 -4.13 -5.05
N SER A 16 -7.02 -3.51 -4.27
CA SER A 16 -6.77 -3.23 -2.85
C SER A 16 -6.64 -4.51 -2.02
N VAL A 17 -7.41 -5.55 -2.34
CA VAL A 17 -7.32 -6.85 -1.67
C VAL A 17 -5.97 -7.50 -1.96
N VAL A 18 -5.52 -7.50 -3.22
CA VAL A 18 -4.19 -8.03 -3.60
C VAL A 18 -3.09 -7.31 -2.85
N MET A 19 -3.13 -5.96 -2.81
CA MET A 19 -2.14 -5.18 -2.07
C MET A 19 -2.17 -5.49 -0.58
N ALA A 20 -3.35 -5.63 0.01
CA ALA A 20 -3.48 -5.95 1.43
C ALA A 20 -2.85 -7.31 1.77
N VAL A 21 -3.05 -8.34 0.94
CA VAL A 21 -2.41 -9.65 1.16
C VAL A 21 -0.88 -9.53 1.17
N ILE A 22 -0.31 -8.83 0.18
CA ILE A 22 1.15 -8.62 0.08
C ILE A 22 1.69 -7.90 1.32
N PHE A 23 1.05 -6.80 1.73
CA PHE A 23 1.51 -6.02 2.87
C PHE A 23 1.28 -6.70 4.21
N ILE A 24 0.16 -7.42 4.38
CA ILE A 24 -0.12 -8.22 5.58
C ILE A 24 0.92 -9.32 5.73
N GLN A 25 1.17 -10.10 4.68
CA GLN A 25 2.18 -11.16 4.73
C GLN A 25 3.55 -10.58 5.09
N ASN A 26 3.95 -9.48 4.44
CA ASN A 26 5.22 -8.81 4.71
C ASN A 26 5.30 -8.19 6.13
N GLY A 27 4.18 -7.72 6.67
CA GLY A 27 4.07 -7.20 8.04
C GLY A 27 4.20 -8.32 9.06
N LEU A 28 3.40 -9.38 8.92
CA LEU A 28 3.41 -10.56 9.80
C LEU A 28 4.78 -11.23 9.82
N THR A 29 5.44 -11.42 8.66
CA THR A 29 6.80 -11.98 8.62
C THR A 29 7.79 -11.13 9.42
N LYS A 30 7.67 -9.79 9.41
CA LYS A 30 8.54 -8.93 10.22
C LYS A 30 8.22 -8.97 11.71
N VAL A 31 6.96 -9.19 12.09
CA VAL A 31 6.57 -9.27 13.51
C VAL A 31 6.98 -10.62 14.10
N PHE A 32 6.61 -11.72 13.44
CA PHE A 32 6.77 -13.07 13.99
C PHE A 32 8.11 -13.73 13.64
N ASN A 33 8.72 -13.40 12.49
CA ASN A 33 9.96 -14.03 12.01
C ASN A 33 11.15 -13.05 12.00
N SER A 34 11.13 -12.04 12.87
CA SER A 34 12.13 -10.97 12.95
C SER A 34 13.58 -11.46 13.10
N GLY A 35 13.79 -12.57 13.82
CA GLY A 35 15.13 -13.14 14.09
C GLY A 35 15.76 -13.94 12.95
N GLN A 36 15.01 -14.28 11.89
CA GLN A 36 15.50 -15.09 10.75
C GLN A 36 15.69 -14.25 9.47
N LEU A 37 15.45 -12.94 9.55
CA LEU A 37 15.48 -12.07 8.38
C LEU A 37 16.90 -11.53 8.16
N ASP A 38 17.55 -12.01 7.11
CA ASP A 38 18.89 -11.58 6.68
C ASP A 38 18.86 -10.17 6.04
N LYS A 39 18.54 -9.17 6.88
CA LYS A 39 18.23 -7.79 6.49
C LYS A 39 19.34 -6.82 6.91
N VAL A 40 19.41 -5.68 6.20
CA VAL A 40 20.38 -4.59 6.49
C VAL A 40 20.25 -4.14 7.96
N ILE A 41 19.01 -4.12 8.45
CA ILE A 41 18.68 -3.78 9.82
C ILE A 41 18.71 -5.06 10.64
N LYS A 42 19.82 -5.31 11.34
CA LYS A 42 19.98 -6.46 12.26
C LYS A 42 19.22 -6.29 13.59
N ASN A 43 18.62 -5.12 13.82
CA ASN A 43 17.88 -4.86 15.05
C ASN A 43 16.45 -5.41 14.96
N GLN A 44 16.19 -6.45 15.74
CA GLN A 44 14.91 -7.15 15.82
C GLN A 44 13.75 -6.21 16.20
N THR A 45 13.97 -5.31 17.16
CA THR A 45 12.97 -4.33 17.62
C THR A 45 12.55 -3.39 16.49
N VAL A 46 13.50 -2.92 15.69
CA VAL A 46 13.21 -2.06 14.54
C VAL A 46 12.42 -2.82 13.47
N LEU A 47 12.77 -4.09 13.21
CA LEU A 47 12.02 -4.93 12.27
C LEU A 47 10.56 -5.14 12.71
N ILE A 48 10.34 -5.43 14.00
CA ILE A 48 9.00 -5.60 14.58
C ILE A 48 8.21 -4.29 14.46
N LEU A 49 8.81 -3.15 14.82
CA LEU A 49 8.16 -1.84 14.72
C LEU A 49 7.72 -1.54 13.29
N VAL A 50 8.60 -1.78 12.32
CA VAL A 50 8.28 -1.63 10.89
C VAL A 50 7.14 -2.58 10.48
N GLY A 51 7.13 -3.82 10.99
CA GLY A 51 6.05 -4.77 10.78
C GLY A 51 4.71 -4.27 11.29
N VAL A 52 4.66 -3.76 12.53
CA VAL A 52 3.45 -3.20 13.14
C VAL A 52 2.95 -1.98 12.38
N LEU A 53 3.84 -1.04 12.05
CA LEU A 53 3.49 0.14 11.24
C LEU A 53 2.93 -0.26 9.88
N LEU A 54 3.49 -1.29 9.24
CA LEU A 54 3.01 -1.78 7.95
C LEU A 54 1.59 -2.37 8.06
N LEU A 55 1.29 -3.10 9.14
CA LEU A 55 -0.05 -3.63 9.39
C LEU A 55 -1.05 -2.50 9.65
N ILE A 56 -0.68 -1.49 10.46
CA ILE A 56 -1.53 -0.31 10.69
C ILE A 56 -1.78 0.45 9.38
N ALA A 57 -0.74 0.69 8.58
CA ALA A 57 -0.87 1.35 7.29
C ALA A 57 -1.78 0.56 6.33
N THR A 58 -1.71 -0.77 6.37
CA THR A 58 -2.58 -1.65 5.58
C THR A 58 -4.04 -1.54 6.04
N CYS A 59 -4.29 -1.52 7.35
CA CYS A 59 -5.63 -1.25 7.88
C CYS A 59 -6.16 0.11 7.41
N LEU A 60 -5.35 1.17 7.54
CA LEU A 60 -5.72 2.52 7.09
C LEU A 60 -6.04 2.56 5.59
N PHE A 61 -5.27 1.84 4.78
CA PHE A 61 -5.48 1.74 3.33
C PHE A 61 -6.81 1.06 2.97
N LEU A 62 -7.25 0.07 3.74
CA LEU A 62 -8.52 -0.63 3.50
C LEU A 62 -9.75 0.22 3.81
N PHE A 63 -9.69 1.17 4.75
CA PHE A 63 -10.83 2.03 5.08
C PHE A 63 -10.94 3.25 4.17
N GLN A 64 -12.15 3.56 3.68
CA GLN A 64 -12.36 4.63 2.70
C GLN A 64 -12.03 6.03 3.23
N LYS A 65 -12.20 6.27 4.54
CA LYS A 65 -11.86 7.55 5.18
C LYS A 65 -10.35 7.78 5.30
N THR A 66 -9.57 6.72 5.47
CA THR A 66 -8.12 6.80 5.72
C THR A 66 -7.29 6.27 4.55
N LEU A 67 -7.93 5.95 3.42
CA LEU A 67 -7.30 5.38 2.24
C LEU A 67 -6.06 6.17 1.79
N LEU A 68 -6.13 7.49 1.76
CA LEU A 68 -5.01 8.33 1.34
C LEU A 68 -3.81 8.19 2.29
N ILE A 69 -4.06 8.24 3.59
CA ILE A 69 -3.04 8.10 4.63
C ILE A 69 -2.36 6.73 4.52
N GLY A 70 -3.16 5.66 4.40
CA GLY A 70 -2.63 4.32 4.19
C GLY A 70 -1.80 4.20 2.91
N THR A 71 -2.28 4.77 1.80
CA THR A 71 -1.57 4.77 0.51
C THR A 71 -0.22 5.46 0.62
N VAL A 72 -0.15 6.62 1.29
CA VAL A 72 1.10 7.37 1.50
C VAL A 72 2.08 6.54 2.33
N PHE A 73 1.66 5.98 3.47
CA PHE A 73 2.54 5.17 4.31
C PHE A 73 3.05 3.92 3.60
N LEU A 74 2.17 3.20 2.90
CA LEU A 74 2.54 1.98 2.17
C LEU A 74 3.50 2.29 1.00
N SER A 75 3.23 3.34 0.24
CA SER A 75 4.08 3.75 -0.89
C SER A 75 5.44 4.26 -0.41
N LEU A 76 5.47 5.07 0.65
CA LEU A 76 6.70 5.56 1.27
C LEU A 76 7.56 4.42 1.80
N TYR A 77 6.95 3.45 2.50
CA TYR A 77 7.63 2.23 2.93
C TYR A 77 8.28 1.51 1.74
N MET A 78 7.53 1.32 0.64
CA MET A 78 8.06 0.64 -0.54
C MET A 78 9.16 1.43 -1.25
N CYS A 79 9.11 2.76 -1.27
CA CYS A 79 10.21 3.60 -1.74
C CYS A 79 11.50 3.32 -0.95
N PHE A 80 11.44 3.24 0.39
CA PHE A 80 12.62 2.87 1.18
C PHE A 80 13.13 1.45 0.85
N ILE A 81 12.21 0.51 0.59
CA ILE A 81 12.59 -0.84 0.19
C ILE A 81 13.28 -0.85 -1.19
N VAL A 82 12.85 -0.03 -2.14
CA VAL A 82 13.55 0.15 -3.44
C VAL A 82 14.98 0.65 -3.20
N CYS A 83 15.18 1.67 -2.35
CA CYS A 83 16.52 2.15 -2.01
C CYS A 83 17.40 1.05 -1.42
N VAL A 84 16.84 0.20 -0.55
CA VAL A 84 17.56 -0.96 0.01
C VAL A 84 17.90 -2.01 -1.06
N HIS A 85 17.01 -2.25 -2.03
CA HIS A 85 17.28 -3.18 -3.14
C HIS A 85 18.38 -2.65 -4.05
N LEU A 86 18.34 -1.36 -4.40
CA LEU A 86 19.40 -0.69 -5.14
C LEU A 86 20.75 -0.81 -4.44
N TYR A 87 20.79 -0.51 -3.13
CA TYR A 87 22.01 -0.64 -2.33
C TYR A 87 22.56 -2.07 -2.29
N LYS A 88 21.68 -3.08 -2.27
CA LYS A 88 22.04 -4.50 -2.27
C LYS A 88 22.26 -5.09 -3.67
N GLY A 89 22.14 -4.31 -4.74
CA GLY A 89 22.21 -4.80 -6.12
C GLY A 89 21.11 -5.82 -6.46
N LYS A 90 19.96 -5.78 -5.76
CA LYS A 90 18.83 -6.67 -6.01
C LYS A 90 17.89 -6.09 -7.08
N PRO A 91 17.16 -6.95 -7.83
CA PRO A 91 16.12 -6.50 -8.76
C PRO A 91 15.08 -5.60 -8.07
N ILE A 92 14.65 -4.54 -8.76
CA ILE A 92 13.75 -3.49 -8.21
C ILE A 92 12.37 -3.49 -8.88
N GLU A 93 12.20 -4.22 -9.98
CA GLU A 93 11.04 -4.18 -10.88
C GLU A 93 9.76 -4.54 -10.12
N VAL A 94 9.78 -5.64 -9.37
CA VAL A 94 8.64 -6.08 -8.57
C VAL A 94 8.31 -5.08 -7.45
N THR A 95 9.35 -4.50 -6.84
CA THR A 95 9.21 -3.54 -5.75
C THR A 95 8.59 -2.23 -6.24
N ALA A 96 9.02 -1.75 -7.41
CA ALA A 96 8.46 -0.58 -8.08
C ALA A 96 7.03 -0.82 -8.55
N LEU A 97 6.74 -2.01 -9.09
CA LEU A 97 5.39 -2.39 -9.51
C LEU A 97 4.41 -2.34 -8.33
N ILE A 98 4.82 -2.77 -7.14
CA ILE A 98 4.01 -2.68 -5.92
C ILE A 98 3.67 -1.22 -5.57
N ILE A 99 4.58 -0.27 -5.76
CA ILE A 99 4.30 1.16 -5.53
C ILE A 99 3.19 1.62 -6.49
N VAL A 100 3.38 1.38 -7.78
CA VAL A 100 2.41 1.77 -8.82
C VAL A 100 1.05 1.10 -8.57
N ALA A 101 1.03 -0.18 -8.25
CA ALA A 101 -0.19 -0.93 -7.94
C ALA A 101 -0.90 -0.40 -6.69
N THR A 102 -0.17 0.05 -5.66
CA THR A 102 -0.74 0.64 -4.45
C THR A 102 -1.45 1.96 -4.77
N ILE A 103 -0.81 2.83 -5.55
CA ILE A 103 -1.39 4.11 -5.99
C ILE A 103 -2.59 3.86 -6.91
N PHE A 104 -2.48 2.91 -7.84
CA PHE A 104 -3.55 2.56 -8.76
C PHE A 104 -4.77 1.97 -8.03
N ALA A 105 -4.55 1.12 -7.03
CA ALA A 105 -5.62 0.60 -6.18
C ALA A 105 -6.33 1.70 -5.38
N ALA A 106 -5.60 2.73 -4.93
CA ALA A 106 -6.16 3.91 -4.29
C ALA A 106 -6.99 4.75 -5.28
N TYR A 107 -6.45 4.99 -6.48
CA TYR A 107 -7.10 5.72 -7.57
C TYR A 107 -8.44 5.10 -7.96
N LEU A 108 -8.49 3.78 -8.18
CA LEU A 108 -9.72 3.09 -8.55
C LEU A 108 -10.82 3.20 -7.49
N ARG A 109 -10.46 3.25 -6.21
CA ARG A 109 -11.43 3.35 -5.10
C ARG A 109 -11.94 4.76 -4.85
N LYS A 110 -11.11 5.78 -5.09
CA LYS A 110 -11.48 7.18 -4.86
C LYS A 110 -10.78 8.09 -5.88
N PRO A 111 -11.26 8.12 -7.14
CA PRO A 111 -10.63 8.88 -8.22
C PRO A 111 -10.65 10.39 -7.95
N GLU A 112 -11.64 10.88 -7.19
CA GLU A 112 -11.77 12.28 -6.74
C GLU A 112 -10.55 12.78 -5.95
N LEU A 113 -9.75 11.88 -5.37
CA LEU A 113 -8.49 12.28 -4.71
C LEU A 113 -7.44 12.78 -5.70
N PHE A 114 -7.57 12.42 -6.97
CA PHE A 114 -6.61 12.69 -8.04
C PHE A 114 -7.16 13.65 -9.10
N TYR A 115 -8.48 13.79 -9.17
CA TYR A 115 -9.18 14.77 -10.00
C TYR A 115 -9.99 15.70 -9.11
N GLN A 116 -9.47 16.90 -8.84
CA GLN A 116 -10.29 17.97 -8.30
C GLN A 116 -11.10 18.56 -9.45
N ASP A 117 -12.42 18.36 -9.44
CA ASP A 117 -13.29 19.02 -10.38
C ASP A 117 -13.26 20.53 -10.11
N LYS A 118 -12.72 21.31 -11.06
CA LYS A 118 -12.76 22.78 -11.05
C LYS A 118 -14.19 23.26 -11.39
N LEU A 119 -15.18 22.96 -10.55
CA LEU A 119 -16.57 23.40 -10.75
C LEU A 119 -17.14 24.13 -9.53
N ASN A 120 -16.32 24.90 -8.82
CA ASN A 120 -16.78 25.83 -7.77
C ASN A 120 -16.14 27.23 -7.92
N THR A 121 -16.16 27.79 -9.12
CA THR A 121 -15.70 29.17 -9.38
C THR A 121 -16.71 29.97 -10.22
N GLN A 122 -18.02 29.76 -10.01
CA GLN A 122 -19.08 30.55 -10.69
C GLN A 122 -20.20 31.06 -9.79
N ASN A 123 -20.05 31.07 -8.46
CA ASN A 123 -20.99 31.76 -7.56
C ASN A 123 -20.21 32.69 -6.61
N HIS A 124 -19.76 33.82 -7.13
CA HIS A 124 -19.37 35.00 -6.36
C HIS A 124 -19.96 36.24 -7.02
#